data_AF-A0A661KXT6-F1
#
_entry.id   AF-A0A661KXT6-F1
#
_cell.length_a   1.000
_cell.length_b   1.000
_cell.length_c   1.000
_cell.angle_alpha   90.00
_cell.angle_beta   90.00
_cell.angle_gamma   90.00
#
_symmetry.space_group_name_H-M   'P 1'
#
loop_
_entity.id
_entity.type
_entity.pdbx_description
1 polymer ?
#
loop_
_entity_poly.entity_id
_entity_poly.type
_entity_poly.pdbx_seq_one_letter_code
_entity_poly.pdbx_strand_id
1 'polypeptide(L)'
;MRLLKLEKAELWLECEGMPTCASGKALRGFFGHLYRNRTEFHHHDNRSNRLVYNHPLIQYKIIDKDRALVVALKEGAYLLKAVPRLTHLELYHKKCLVLKQKLYSQTISFGVTPEPVHYQFLKPWVPLNEKIYSKSRRSKEIKKATKTFWRRI
;
A
#
# COMPACT_ATOMS: atom_id res chain seq x y z
N MET A 1 -27.29 9.32 0.33
CA MET A 1 -25.91 9.57 0.81
C MET A 1 -25.07 10.07 -0.36
N ARG A 2 -24.18 11.06 -0.13
CA ARG A 2 -23.34 11.62 -1.20
C ARG A 2 -22.04 10.81 -1.31
N LEU A 3 -21.77 10.26 -2.49
CA LEU A 3 -20.50 9.63 -2.80
C LEU A 3 -19.42 10.71 -2.98
N LEU A 4 -18.29 10.54 -2.31
CA LEU A 4 -17.10 11.34 -2.55
C LEU A 4 -16.44 10.89 -3.85
N LYS A 5 -15.85 11.84 -4.58
CA LYS A 5 -15.01 11.55 -5.73
C LYS A 5 -13.55 11.66 -5.30
N LEU A 6 -12.77 10.61 -5.55
CA LEU A 6 -11.35 10.54 -5.22
C LEU A 6 -10.55 10.31 -6.49
N GLU A 7 -9.49 11.09 -6.68
CA GLU A 7 -8.48 10.75 -7.68
C GLU A 7 -7.72 9.49 -7.23
N LYS A 8 -7.59 8.53 -8.14
CA LYS A 8 -6.76 7.34 -7.98
C LYS A 8 -5.76 7.24 -9.12
N ALA A 9 -4.54 6.85 -8.79
CA ALA A 9 -3.53 6.46 -9.75
C ALA A 9 -2.95 5.08 -9.38
N GLU A 10 -2.58 4.31 -10.39
CA GLU A 10 -1.93 3.01 -10.26
C GLU A 10 -0.73 2.96 -11.19
N LEU A 11 0.45 2.76 -10.62
CA LEU A 11 1.68 2.51 -11.36
C LEU A 11 1.99 1.02 -11.27
N TRP A 12 1.89 0.34 -12.41
CA TRP A 12 2.22 -1.06 -12.59
C TRP A 12 3.61 -1.19 -13.19
N LEU A 13 4.43 -2.04 -12.59
CA LEU A 13 5.81 -2.29 -12.97
C LEU A 13 5.98 -3.80 -13.17
N GLU A 14 6.33 -4.22 -14.38
CA GLU A 14 6.71 -5.60 -14.70
C GLU A 14 8.24 -5.64 -14.76
N CYS A 15 8.87 -6.52 -13.97
CA CYS A 15 10.32 -6.54 -13.79
C CYS A 15 10.95 -7.91 -14.02
N GLU A 16 12.09 -7.91 -14.72
CA GLU A 16 12.94 -9.10 -14.83
C GLU A 16 13.90 -9.19 -13.64
N GLY A 17 14.08 -10.41 -13.12
CA GLY A 17 15.02 -10.67 -12.03
C GLY A 17 14.56 -10.17 -10.66
N MET A 18 13.25 -9.97 -10.45
CA MET A 18 12.71 -9.62 -9.13
C MET A 18 13.02 -10.75 -8.12
N PRO A 19 13.60 -10.44 -6.95
CA PRO A 19 13.99 -11.46 -5.99
C PRO A 19 12.76 -12.09 -5.32
N THR A 20 12.86 -13.37 -4.96
CA THR A 20 11.77 -14.09 -4.26
C THR A 20 11.38 -13.48 -2.92
N CYS A 21 12.30 -12.78 -2.26
CA CYS A 21 12.04 -12.04 -1.03
C CYS A 21 11.39 -10.66 -1.25
N ALA A 22 11.14 -10.24 -2.50
CA ALA A 22 10.55 -8.94 -2.81
C ALA A 22 9.24 -8.72 -2.03
N SER A 23 9.12 -7.53 -1.45
CA SER A 23 7.99 -7.18 -0.59
C SER A 23 7.57 -5.74 -0.79
N GLY A 24 6.34 -5.40 -0.39
CA GLY A 24 5.86 -4.02 -0.37
C GLY A 24 6.75 -3.11 0.50
N LYS A 25 7.40 -3.66 1.53
CA LYS A 25 8.37 -2.94 2.36
C LYS A 25 9.62 -2.55 1.56
N ALA A 26 10.19 -3.46 0.77
CA ALA A 26 11.34 -3.15 -0.06
C ALA A 26 10.98 -2.16 -1.17
N LEU A 27 9.82 -2.32 -1.81
CA LEU A 27 9.33 -1.38 -2.82
C LEU A 27 9.13 0.03 -2.23
N ARG A 28 8.52 0.13 -1.04
CA ARG A 28 8.44 1.39 -0.28
C ARG A 28 9.83 1.96 0.01
N GLY A 29 10.78 1.12 0.36
CA GLY A 29 12.17 1.53 0.62
C GLY A 29 12.81 2.17 -0.61
N PHE A 30 12.66 1.55 -1.78
CA PHE A 30 13.13 2.08 -3.06
C PHE A 30 12.51 3.45 -3.37
N PHE A 31 11.18 3.56 -3.36
CA PHE A 31 10.50 4.83 -3.64
C PHE A 31 10.76 5.90 -2.58
N GLY A 32 10.85 5.51 -1.30
CA GLY A 32 11.21 6.43 -0.23
C GLY A 32 12.64 6.97 -0.35
N HIS A 33 13.57 6.16 -0.86
CA HIS A 33 14.92 6.60 -1.18
C HIS A 33 14.93 7.53 -2.40
N LEU A 34 14.20 7.16 -3.47
CA LEU A 34 14.10 7.95 -4.69
C LEU A 34 13.48 9.32 -4.43
N TYR A 35 12.49 9.38 -3.53
CA TYR A 35 11.75 10.58 -3.16
C TYR A 35 11.95 10.97 -1.70
N ARG A 36 13.20 10.98 -1.23
CA ARG A 36 13.57 11.34 0.16
C ARG A 36 12.98 12.66 0.63
N ASN A 37 12.82 13.64 -0.25
CA ASN A 37 12.30 14.96 0.11
C ASN A 37 10.75 15.04 0.06
N ARG A 38 10.06 13.93 -0.14
CA ARG A 38 8.59 13.86 -0.26
C ARG A 38 8.01 12.89 0.75
N THR A 39 7.56 13.42 1.89
CA THR A 39 6.99 12.68 3.01
C THR A 39 5.87 11.73 2.58
N GLU A 40 5.12 12.04 1.53
CA GLU A 40 4.03 11.22 0.99
C GLU A 40 4.49 9.83 0.54
N PHE A 41 5.72 9.70 0.05
CA PHE A 41 6.27 8.41 -0.40
C PHE A 41 6.75 7.52 0.74
N HIS A 42 7.09 8.09 1.90
CA HIS A 42 7.82 7.37 2.95
C HIS A 42 7.39 7.68 4.40
N HIS A 43 6.34 8.48 4.58
CA HIS A 43 5.63 8.70 5.85
C HIS A 43 6.52 9.08 7.05
N HIS A 44 7.59 9.80 6.76
CA HIS A 44 8.55 10.29 7.74
C HIS A 44 8.75 11.77 7.51
N ASP A 45 8.50 12.58 8.54
CA ASP A 45 8.82 13.99 8.49
C ASP A 45 10.30 14.19 8.78
N ASN A 46 11.05 14.51 7.73
CA ASN A 46 12.50 14.71 7.83
C ASN A 46 12.88 15.92 8.69
N ARG A 47 11.99 16.90 8.89
CA ARG A 47 12.30 18.07 9.71
C ARG A 47 12.22 17.76 11.19
N SER A 48 11.18 17.04 11.60
CA SER A 48 10.97 16.67 13.00
C SER A 48 11.54 15.30 13.37
N ASN A 49 11.99 14.52 12.39
CA ASN A 49 12.41 13.12 12.53
C ASN A 49 11.32 12.25 13.20
N ARG A 50 10.04 12.51 12.84
CA ARG A 50 8.87 11.83 13.39
C ARG A 50 8.11 11.05 12.33
N LEU A 51 7.45 9.98 12.77
CA LEU A 51 6.50 9.25 11.95
C LEU A 51 5.21 10.05 11.76
N VAL A 52 4.68 10.01 10.55
CA VAL A 52 3.38 10.63 10.22
C VAL A 52 2.27 9.60 10.39
N TYR A 53 1.37 9.85 11.35
CA TYR A 53 0.24 8.98 11.68
C TYR A 53 -1.03 9.38 10.93
N ASN A 54 -1.02 9.22 9.60
CA ASN A 54 -2.19 9.36 8.74
C ASN A 54 -2.35 8.16 7.81
N HIS A 55 -3.51 8.05 7.16
CA HIS A 55 -3.73 7.00 6.17
C HIS A 55 -2.82 7.22 4.95
N PRO A 56 -2.02 6.23 4.52
CA PRO A 56 -1.12 6.37 3.39
C PRO A 56 -1.87 6.60 2.08
N LEU A 57 -1.60 7.77 1.50
CA LEU A 57 -2.08 8.16 0.18
C LEU A 57 -1.25 7.53 -0.94
N ILE A 58 -0.08 6.95 -0.64
CA ILE A 58 0.73 6.15 -1.56
C ILE A 58 1.05 4.81 -0.89
N GLN A 59 0.73 3.71 -1.55
CA GLN A 59 0.82 2.36 -1.02
C GLN A 59 1.55 1.44 -2.00
N TYR A 60 2.32 0.50 -1.46
CA TYR A 60 3.24 -0.34 -2.21
C TYR A 60 2.89 -1.81 -2.04
N LYS A 61 2.75 -2.52 -3.16
CA LYS A 61 2.35 -3.93 -3.18
C LYS A 61 3.18 -4.68 -4.21
N ILE A 62 3.66 -5.86 -3.84
CA ILE A 62 4.17 -6.86 -4.80
C ILE A 62 3.01 -7.78 -5.09
N ILE A 63 2.50 -7.82 -6.32
CA ILE A 63 1.27 -8.53 -6.66
C ILE A 63 1.57 -10.01 -6.87
N ASP A 64 2.63 -10.32 -7.61
CA ASP A 64 3.13 -11.67 -7.88
C ASP A 64 4.67 -11.67 -8.01
N LYS A 65 5.24 -12.65 -8.73
CA LYS A 65 6.69 -12.88 -8.79
C LYS A 65 7.46 -11.73 -9.46
N ASP A 66 6.88 -11.08 -10.45
CA ASP A 66 7.53 -10.12 -11.33
C ASP A 66 6.78 -8.77 -11.41
N ARG A 67 5.58 -8.65 -10.82
CA ARG A 67 4.78 -7.41 -10.86
C ARG A 67 4.72 -6.69 -9.53
N ALA A 68 5.11 -5.42 -9.58
CA ALA A 68 4.93 -4.44 -8.53
C ALA A 68 3.80 -3.46 -8.87
N LEU A 69 3.09 -3.03 -7.84
CA LEU A 69 2.02 -2.05 -7.91
C LEU A 69 2.25 -0.96 -6.86
N VAL A 70 2.24 0.29 -7.32
CA VAL A 70 2.09 1.47 -6.46
C VAL A 70 0.69 2.03 -6.69
N VAL A 71 -0.12 2.10 -5.64
CA VAL A 71 -1.46 2.72 -5.68
C VAL A 71 -1.40 4.03 -4.94
N ALA A 72 -1.96 5.07 -5.53
CA ALA A 72 -2.08 6.36 -4.87
C ALA A 72 -3.47 6.96 -4.96
N LEU A 73 -3.84 7.73 -3.94
CA LEU A 73 -5.14 8.36 -3.75
C LEU A 73 -4.98 9.86 -3.52
N LYS A 74 -5.99 10.64 -3.90
CA LYS A 74 -6.06 12.09 -3.69
C LYS A 74 -4.78 12.79 -4.15
N GLU A 75 -4.13 13.58 -3.29
CA GLU A 75 -2.90 14.32 -3.58
C GLU A 75 -1.76 13.38 -3.99
N GLY A 76 -1.70 12.18 -3.40
CA GLY A 76 -0.73 11.16 -3.76
C GLY A 76 -0.87 10.68 -5.21
N ALA A 77 -2.08 10.72 -5.78
CA ALA A 77 -2.30 10.32 -7.17
C ALA A 77 -1.58 11.25 -8.15
N TYR A 78 -1.56 12.56 -7.88
CA TYR A 78 -0.82 13.52 -8.70
C TYR A 78 0.70 13.33 -8.59
N LEU A 79 1.19 13.03 -7.39
CA LEU A 79 2.61 12.71 -7.19
C LEU A 79 3.01 11.44 -7.94
N LEU A 80 2.15 10.42 -7.93
CA LEU A 80 2.42 9.16 -8.62
C LEU A 80 2.42 9.34 -10.15
N LYS A 81 1.56 10.21 -10.70
CA LYS A 81 1.54 10.56 -12.12
C LYS A 81 2.85 11.21 -12.59
N ALA A 82 3.56 11.89 -11.69
CA ALA A 82 4.83 12.55 -11.99
C ALA A 82 6.05 11.62 -11.88
N VAL A 83 5.87 10.34 -11.54
CA VAL A 83 6.97 9.37 -11.50
C VAL A 83 7.48 9.14 -12.93
N PRO A 84 8.77 9.40 -13.21
CA PRO A 84 9.33 9.21 -14.54
C PRO A 84 9.43 7.71 -14.87
N ARG A 85 9.82 7.41 -16.10
CA ARG A 85 10.12 6.03 -16.48
C ARG A 85 11.29 5.52 -15.65
N LEU A 86 11.07 4.42 -14.93
CA LEU A 86 12.08 3.73 -14.16
C LEU A 86 12.79 2.73 -15.07
N THR A 87 14.12 2.66 -14.98
CA THR A 87 14.91 1.64 -15.67
C THR A 87 15.05 0.37 -14.83
N HIS A 88 15.11 0.51 -13.51
CA HIS A 88 15.26 -0.61 -12.59
C HIS A 88 14.59 -0.29 -11.25
N LEU A 89 14.34 -1.33 -10.46
CA LEU A 89 14.08 -1.24 -9.03
C LEU A 89 15.27 -1.84 -8.29
N GLU A 90 15.57 -1.30 -7.11
CA GLU A 90 16.50 -1.92 -6.18
C GLU A 90 15.73 -2.46 -4.97
N LEU A 91 15.61 -3.79 -4.89
CA LEU A 91 14.85 -4.49 -3.86
C LEU A 91 15.80 -5.41 -3.09
N TYR A 92 15.97 -5.19 -1.79
CA TYR A 92 16.91 -5.94 -0.93
C TYR A 92 18.31 -6.07 -1.55
N HIS A 93 18.88 -4.95 -2.00
CA HIS A 93 20.21 -4.86 -2.63
C HIS A 93 20.35 -5.60 -3.96
N LYS A 94 19.24 -6.05 -4.57
CA LYS A 94 19.22 -6.64 -5.91
C LYS A 94 18.54 -5.68 -6.87
N LYS A 95 19.22 -5.40 -7.99
CA LYS A 95 18.65 -4.64 -9.10
C LYS A 95 17.82 -5.56 -9.98
N CYS A 96 16.56 -5.22 -10.21
CA CYS A 96 15.70 -5.86 -11.20
C CYS A 96 15.32 -4.86 -12.29
N LEU A 97 15.38 -5.30 -13.55
CA LEU A 97 15.14 -4.46 -14.72
C LEU A 97 13.64 -4.21 -14.87
N VAL A 98 13.23 -2.97 -15.07
CA VAL A 98 11.82 -2.65 -15.37
C VAL A 98 11.59 -2.83 -16.87
N LEU A 99 10.90 -3.92 -17.23
CA LEU A 99 10.54 -4.22 -18.61
C LEU A 99 9.37 -3.35 -19.07
N LYS A 100 8.39 -3.15 -18.18
CA LYS A 100 7.16 -2.42 -18.48
C LYS A 100 6.76 -1.54 -17.32
N GLN A 101 6.37 -0.30 -17.66
CA GLN A 101 5.78 0.64 -16.73
C GLN A 101 4.46 1.13 -17.32
N LYS A 102 3.36 0.91 -16.61
CA LYS A 102 2.03 1.40 -17.00
C LYS A 102 1.43 2.24 -15.89
N LEU A 103 0.92 3.41 -16.26
CA LEU A 103 0.21 4.30 -15.36
C LEU A 103 -1.26 4.32 -15.76
N TYR A 104 -2.14 4.01 -14.81
CA TYR A 104 -3.58 4.20 -14.95
C TYR A 104 -4.04 5.26 -13.96
N SER A 105 -4.94 6.13 -14.39
CA SER A 105 -5.59 7.07 -13.47
C SER A 105 -7.07 7.19 -13.78
N GLN A 106 -7.84 7.36 -12.72
CA GLN A 106 -9.29 7.48 -12.77
C GLN A 106 -9.79 8.19 -11.52
N THR A 107 -10.90 8.92 -11.67
CA THR A 107 -11.70 9.39 -10.54
C THR A 107 -12.64 8.27 -10.10
N ILE A 108 -12.52 7.81 -8.85
CA ILE A 108 -13.36 6.76 -8.28
C ILE A 108 -14.40 7.33 -7.31
N SER A 109 -15.52 6.64 -7.16
CA SER A 109 -16.51 6.95 -6.12
C SER A 109 -16.15 6.25 -4.81
N PHE A 110 -16.21 6.97 -3.69
CA PHE A 110 -15.95 6.44 -2.36
C PHE A 110 -17.05 6.88 -1.39
N GLY A 111 -17.65 5.92 -0.69
CA GLY A 111 -18.71 6.17 0.26
C GLY A 111 -19.57 4.93 0.47
N VAL A 112 -20.61 5.08 1.29
CA VAL A 112 -21.56 4.00 1.55
C VAL A 112 -22.51 3.88 0.37
N THR A 113 -22.72 2.64 -0.06
CA THR A 113 -23.66 2.25 -1.13
C THR A 113 -24.93 1.66 -0.52
N PRO A 114 -26.09 1.78 -1.19
CA PRO A 114 -27.31 1.12 -0.74
C PRO A 114 -27.23 -0.41 -0.89
N GLU A 115 -26.57 -0.91 -1.94
CA GLU A 115 -26.33 -2.33 -2.13
C GLU A 115 -25.02 -2.80 -1.47
N PRO A 116 -24.96 -4.05 -0.97
CA PRO A 116 -23.72 -4.63 -0.47
C PRO A 116 -22.71 -4.85 -1.60
N VAL A 117 -21.45 -4.51 -1.32
CA VAL A 117 -20.31 -4.80 -2.21
C VAL A 117 -19.45 -5.89 -1.59
N HIS A 118 -19.12 -6.92 -2.38
CA HIS A 118 -18.27 -8.02 -1.96
C HIS A 118 -16.80 -7.73 -2.26
N TYR A 119 -15.92 -7.98 -1.28
CA TYR A 119 -14.48 -7.77 -1.38
C TYR A 119 -13.71 -9.05 -1.03
N GLN A 120 -12.55 -9.22 -1.66
CA GLN A 120 -11.60 -10.28 -1.35
C GLN A 120 -10.24 -9.68 -1.03
N PHE A 121 -9.56 -10.23 -0.03
CA PHE A 121 -8.20 -9.84 0.31
C PHE A 121 -7.20 -10.42 -0.70
N LEU A 122 -6.51 -9.54 -1.42
CA LEU A 122 -5.38 -9.92 -2.27
C LEU A 122 -4.10 -10.18 -1.45
N LYS A 123 -4.00 -9.60 -0.26
CA LYS A 123 -2.87 -9.75 0.68
C LYS A 123 -3.40 -9.96 2.09
N PRO A 124 -2.63 -10.59 2.98
CA PRO A 124 -3.03 -10.78 4.38
C PRO A 124 -3.49 -9.47 5.02
N TRP A 125 -4.64 -9.51 5.67
CA TRP A 125 -5.12 -8.42 6.50
C TRP A 125 -4.50 -8.54 7.88
N VAL A 126 -3.92 -7.43 8.38
CA VAL A 126 -3.33 -7.36 9.73
C VAL A 126 -4.19 -6.42 10.59
N PRO A 127 -5.31 -6.90 11.14
CA PRO A 127 -6.25 -6.07 11.93
C PRO A 127 -5.74 -5.76 13.35
N LEU A 128 -4.79 -6.54 13.85
CA LEU A 128 -4.42 -6.51 15.26
C LEU A 128 -3.27 -5.52 15.49
N ASN A 129 -3.52 -4.49 16.31
CA ASN A 129 -2.45 -3.73 16.95
C ASN A 129 -1.89 -4.48 18.17
N GLU A 130 -0.76 -4.03 18.71
CA GLU A 130 -0.06 -4.69 19.82
C GLU A 130 -0.94 -4.92 21.07
N LYS A 131 -1.77 -3.93 21.42
CA LYS A 131 -2.70 -4.00 22.56
C LYS A 131 -3.77 -5.08 22.34
N ILE A 132 -4.37 -5.12 21.15
CA ILE A 132 -5.40 -6.11 20.80
C ILE A 132 -4.77 -7.50 20.69
N TYR A 133 -3.59 -7.61 20.09
CA TYR A 133 -2.84 -8.87 19.98
C TYR A 133 -2.52 -9.47 21.36
N SER A 134 -2.03 -8.64 22.29
CA SER A 134 -1.73 -9.07 23.67
C SER A 134 -2.97 -9.57 24.41
N LYS A 135 -4.11 -8.90 24.25
CA LYS A 135 -5.41 -9.36 24.79
C LYS A 135 -5.84 -10.69 24.17
N SER A 136 -5.71 -10.83 22.86
CA SER A 136 -6.07 -12.05 22.13
C SER A 136 -5.28 -13.29 22.57
N ARG A 137 -4.00 -13.12 22.93
CA ARG A 137 -3.16 -14.21 23.43
C ARG A 137 -3.53 -14.68 24.83
N ARG A 138 -3.96 -13.77 25.70
CA ARG A 138 -4.31 -14.07 27.10
C ARG A 138 -5.70 -14.69 27.24
N SER A 139 -6.65 -14.29 26.39
CA SER A 139 -8.00 -14.87 26.38
C SER A 139 -8.03 -16.15 25.53
N LYS A 140 -8.18 -17.33 26.16
CA LYS A 140 -8.48 -18.60 25.44
C LYS A 140 -9.71 -18.46 24.51
N GLU A 141 -10.62 -17.53 24.81
CA GLU A 141 -11.82 -17.23 24.04
C GLU A 141 -11.57 -16.59 22.66
N ILE A 142 -10.47 -15.84 22.45
CA ILE A 142 -10.21 -15.22 21.14
C ILE A 142 -9.61 -16.22 20.13
N LYS A 143 -9.11 -17.38 20.59
CA LYS A 143 -8.84 -18.52 19.68
C LYS A 143 -10.13 -19.07 19.05
N LYS A 144 -11.28 -18.82 19.67
CA LYS A 144 -12.63 -19.06 19.15
C LYS A 144 -13.22 -17.75 18.63
N ALA A 145 -12.42 -16.94 17.93
CA ALA A 145 -12.79 -15.61 17.45
C ALA A 145 -14.15 -15.66 16.73
N THR A 146 -15.19 -15.23 17.44
CA THR A 146 -16.53 -15.13 16.90
C THR A 146 -16.50 -14.16 15.73
N LYS A 147 -17.28 -14.45 14.69
CA LYS A 147 -17.47 -13.60 13.49
C LYS A 147 -17.71 -12.12 13.85
N THR A 148 -18.29 -11.87 15.03
CA THR A 148 -18.55 -10.56 15.63
C THR A 148 -17.28 -9.77 15.98
N PHE A 149 -16.21 -10.40 16.45
CA PHE A 149 -14.96 -9.71 16.82
C PHE A 149 -14.28 -9.11 15.59
N TRP A 150 -14.14 -9.91 14.51
CA TRP A 150 -13.54 -9.45 13.27
C TRP A 150 -14.36 -8.40 12.53
N ARG A 151 -15.68 -8.35 12.75
CA ARG A 151 -16.55 -7.30 12.19
C ARG A 151 -16.43 -5.95 12.92
N ARG A 152 -15.81 -5.92 14.11
CA ARG A 152 -15.64 -4.71 14.93
C ARG A 152 -14.31 -4.00 14.69
N ILE A 153 -13.34 -4.66 14.03
CA ILE A 153 -12.03 -4.13 13.69
C ILE A 153 -12.02 -3.76 12.21
#